data_AF-A0A932T7H3-F1
#
_entry.id   AF-A0A932T7H3-F1
#
_cell.length_a   1.000
_cell.length_b   1.000
_cell.length_c   1.000
_cell.angle_alpha   90.00
_cell.angle_beta   90.00
_cell.angle_gamma   90.00
#
_symmetry.space_group_name_H-M   'P 1'
#
loop_
_entity.id
_entity.type
_entity.pdbx_description
1 polymer ?
#
loop_
_entity_poly.entity_id
_entity_poly.type
_entity_poly.pdbx_seq_one_letter_code
_entity_poly.pdbx_strand_id
1 'polypeptide(L)'
;ALTRGNPSLKSATINNYDVKVEWFPSAGEIISISGFYKKMHNPIEYSRGNADPTYFTTRIPVNSGDAIVQGVEVEIRKKVDFIPFAPILNHVTVFGNGTLLKSHVVSKQINDTYFNTLDAHQLTGQPNYIVNLGLSILAIKNTAELTVSYNRTGDYINELGSSSSDRGLANGTFVPRVPHFRVKARNLVDIVITQSLLKNKCKLKFNVSNLFNERYILYQDLNNNGKFDSPVLINKNKPEANYLSGADNTVSSIRPQRTYSLSVTYTF
;
A
#
# COMPACT_ATOMS: atom_id res chain seq x y z
N ALA A 1 13.79 17.36 4.38
CA ALA A 1 13.12 17.61 5.67
C ALA A 1 14.09 17.27 6.77
N LEU A 2 14.19 18.11 7.78
CA LEU A 2 14.98 17.81 8.97
C LEU A 2 14.17 16.85 9.84
N THR A 3 14.76 15.72 10.25
CA THR A 3 14.08 14.76 11.13
C THR A 3 14.45 15.08 12.57
N ARG A 4 13.44 15.26 13.43
CA ARG A 4 13.60 15.54 14.86
C ARG A 4 12.95 14.42 15.67
N GLY A 5 13.58 14.00 16.75
CA GLY A 5 12.97 13.10 17.73
C GLY A 5 11.92 13.80 18.60
N ASN A 6 11.12 13.01 19.31
CA ASN A 6 10.14 13.52 20.27
C ASN A 6 10.33 12.78 21.61
N PRO A 7 10.90 13.43 22.64
CA PRO A 7 11.10 12.80 23.96
C PRO A 7 9.79 12.59 24.74
N SER A 8 8.69 13.23 24.33
CA SER A 8 7.39 13.12 24.99
C SER A 8 6.55 11.93 24.50
N LEU A 9 7.13 11.04 23.68
CA LEU A 9 6.43 9.88 23.17
C LEU A 9 6.08 8.90 24.30
N LYS A 10 4.85 8.39 24.23
CA LYS A 10 4.37 7.27 25.03
C LYS A 10 4.39 6.01 24.18
N SER A 11 4.63 4.87 24.82
CA SER A 11 4.52 3.57 24.15
C SER A 11 3.10 3.34 23.63
N ALA A 12 3.00 2.89 22.38
CA ALA A 12 1.73 2.44 21.82
C ALA A 12 1.41 1.03 22.33
N THR A 13 0.15 0.79 22.67
CA THR A 13 -0.35 -0.56 23.00
C THR A 13 -1.45 -0.97 22.04
N ILE A 14 -1.55 -2.27 21.75
CA ILE A 14 -2.47 -2.80 20.73
C ILE A 14 -3.14 -4.05 21.29
N ASN A 15 -4.47 -4.05 21.34
CA ASN A 15 -5.26 -5.26 21.55
C ASN A 15 -5.72 -5.76 20.18
N ASN A 16 -5.43 -7.03 19.85
CA ASN A 16 -5.76 -7.65 18.58
C ASN A 16 -6.69 -8.84 18.81
N TYR A 17 -7.77 -8.91 18.04
CA TYR A 17 -8.75 -9.98 18.03
C TYR A 17 -8.92 -10.44 16.58
N ASP A 18 -8.75 -11.73 16.33
CA ASP A 18 -8.90 -12.32 15.00
C ASP A 18 -9.63 -13.66 15.05
N VAL A 19 -10.33 -13.96 13.96
CA VAL A 19 -11.00 -15.24 13.72
C VAL A 19 -10.67 -15.66 12.30
N LYS A 20 -10.20 -16.90 12.13
CA LYS A 20 -9.85 -17.46 10.83
C LYS A 20 -10.49 -18.83 10.64
N VAL A 21 -11.01 -19.06 9.44
CA VAL A 21 -11.47 -20.37 8.98
C VAL A 21 -10.66 -20.76 7.76
N GLU A 22 -10.11 -21.97 7.78
CA GLU A 22 -9.29 -22.52 6.70
C GLU A 22 -9.87 -23.85 6.23
N TRP A 23 -9.92 -24.02 4.92
CA TRP A 23 -10.29 -25.26 4.26
C TRP A 23 -9.16 -25.67 3.32
N PHE A 24 -8.80 -26.96 3.36
CA PHE A 24 -7.76 -27.57 2.56
C PHE A 24 -8.40 -28.64 1.65
N PRO A 25 -8.91 -28.29 0.46
CA PRO A 25 -9.64 -29.22 -0.39
C PRO A 25 -8.79 -30.37 -0.91
N SER A 26 -7.49 -30.15 -1.08
CA SER A 26 -6.51 -31.14 -1.54
C SER A 26 -5.10 -30.73 -1.11
N ALA A 27 -4.13 -31.64 -1.28
CA ALA A 27 -2.74 -31.39 -0.93
C ALA A 27 -2.18 -30.15 -1.65
N GLY A 28 -1.71 -29.18 -0.86
CA GLY A 28 -1.14 -27.93 -1.38
C GLY A 28 -2.17 -26.85 -1.75
N GLU A 29 -3.46 -27.11 -1.55
CA GLU A 29 -4.55 -26.15 -1.76
C GLU A 29 -5.04 -25.57 -0.44
N ILE A 30 -5.45 -24.30 -0.47
CA ILE A 30 -6.06 -23.61 0.66
C ILE A 30 -7.14 -22.66 0.18
N ILE A 31 -8.22 -22.56 0.95
CA ILE A 31 -9.18 -21.47 0.90
C ILE A 31 -9.34 -21.00 2.34
N SER A 32 -9.05 -19.74 2.62
CA SER A 32 -9.24 -19.17 3.94
C SER A 32 -10.00 -17.86 3.90
N ILE A 33 -10.72 -17.60 4.98
CA ILE A 33 -11.33 -16.32 5.30
C ILE A 33 -11.00 -15.98 6.75
N SER A 34 -10.57 -14.74 6.99
CA SER A 34 -10.31 -14.23 8.33
C SER A 34 -10.99 -12.88 8.52
N GLY A 35 -11.35 -12.58 9.77
CA GLY A 35 -11.74 -11.25 10.21
C GLY A 35 -10.83 -10.82 11.35
N PHE A 36 -10.49 -9.54 11.40
CA PHE A 36 -9.67 -8.99 12.48
C PHE A 36 -10.20 -7.64 12.98
N TYR A 37 -9.94 -7.37 14.24
CA TYR A 37 -10.25 -6.12 14.93
C TYR A 37 -9.10 -5.76 15.87
N LYS A 38 -8.53 -4.58 15.68
CA LYS A 38 -7.40 -4.06 16.45
C LYS A 38 -7.78 -2.74 17.10
N LYS A 39 -7.54 -2.62 18.40
CA LYS A 39 -7.67 -1.36 19.15
C LYS A 39 -6.29 -0.91 19.59
N MET A 40 -5.87 0.26 19.10
CA MET A 40 -4.56 0.85 19.36
C MET A 40 -4.72 2.05 20.30
N HIS A 41 -3.90 2.10 21.34
CA HIS A 41 -3.81 3.24 22.24
C HIS A 41 -2.51 3.99 22.00
N ASN A 42 -2.60 5.31 21.86
CA ASN A 42 -1.47 6.20 21.55
C ASN A 42 -0.57 5.71 20.39
N PRO A 43 -1.11 5.36 19.20
CA PRO A 43 -0.29 5.05 18.04
C PRO A 43 0.71 6.17 17.74
N ILE A 44 1.92 5.78 17.30
CA ILE A 44 2.98 6.73 16.96
C ILE A 44 3.01 6.88 15.45
N GLU A 45 2.82 8.12 14.98
CA GLU A 45 2.78 8.44 13.56
C GLU A 45 3.77 9.55 13.25
N TYR A 46 4.30 9.58 12.03
CA TYR A 46 5.15 10.67 11.59
C TYR A 46 4.32 11.80 11.04
N SER A 47 4.59 12.99 11.56
CA SER A 47 3.95 14.21 11.11
C SER A 47 4.96 15.16 10.48
N ARG A 48 4.53 15.82 9.41
CA ARG A 48 5.35 16.67 8.55
C ARG A 48 4.71 18.05 8.44
N GLY A 49 5.37 19.04 9.03
CA GLY A 49 4.89 20.42 9.10
C GLY A 49 6.00 21.44 8.88
N ASN A 50 5.61 22.69 8.63
CA ASN A 50 6.56 23.80 8.56
C ASN A 50 6.87 24.26 9.98
N ALA A 51 8.15 24.19 10.36
CA ALA A 51 8.59 24.57 11.69
C ALA A 51 8.87 26.09 11.83
N ASP A 52 9.02 26.80 10.73
CA ASP A 52 9.52 28.18 10.73
C ASP A 52 9.00 28.91 9.47
N PRO A 53 8.72 30.24 9.50
CA PRO A 53 8.40 31.02 8.30
C PRO A 53 9.49 30.97 7.23
N THR A 54 10.69 30.52 7.58
CA THR A 54 11.89 30.40 6.73
C THR A 54 12.02 29.07 5.96
N TYR A 55 10.91 28.35 5.71
CA TYR A 55 10.77 27.23 4.76
C TYR A 55 11.34 25.86 5.15
N PHE A 56 11.73 25.61 6.40
CA PHE A 56 12.16 24.27 6.80
C PHE A 56 10.98 23.36 7.18
N THR A 57 10.74 22.35 6.34
CA THR A 57 9.83 21.25 6.68
C THR A 57 10.52 20.30 7.67
N THR A 58 9.91 20.13 8.85
CA THR A 58 10.36 19.21 9.90
C THR A 58 9.48 17.98 9.93
N ARG A 59 10.11 16.82 10.10
CA ARG A 59 9.45 15.53 10.32
C ARG A 59 9.66 15.11 11.77
N ILE A 60 8.58 14.88 12.50
CA ILE A 60 8.61 14.51 13.93
C ILE A 60 7.63 13.37 14.22
N PRO A 61 7.99 12.37 15.04
CA PRO A 61 7.04 11.36 15.50
C PRO A 61 6.15 11.94 16.61
N VAL A 62 4.86 11.63 16.56
CA VAL A 62 3.85 12.09 17.54
C VAL A 62 2.92 10.94 17.92
N ASN A 63 2.44 10.91 19.18
CA ASN A 63 1.34 10.01 19.55
C ASN A 63 0.01 10.61 19.11
N SER A 64 -0.58 10.07 18.05
CA SER A 64 -1.92 10.45 17.59
C SER A 64 -3.02 9.91 18.52
N GLY A 65 -4.28 10.10 18.14
CA GLY A 65 -5.43 9.59 18.88
C GLY A 65 -5.48 8.07 18.89
N ASP A 66 -6.30 7.51 19.77
CA ASP A 66 -6.56 6.06 19.74
C ASP A 66 -7.12 5.65 18.37
N ALA A 67 -6.74 4.47 17.92
CA ALA A 67 -7.09 3.99 16.59
C ALA A 67 -7.79 2.64 16.63
N ILE A 68 -8.70 2.44 15.71
CA ILE A 68 -9.31 1.14 15.42
C ILE A 68 -8.89 0.74 14.01
N VAL A 69 -8.48 -0.52 13.84
CA VAL A 69 -8.24 -1.13 12.52
C VAL A 69 -9.01 -2.42 12.44
N GLN A 70 -9.86 -2.57 11.45
CA GLN A 70 -10.67 -3.78 11.28
C GLN A 70 -10.77 -4.15 9.80
N GLY A 71 -10.92 -5.43 9.52
CA GLY A 71 -10.97 -5.90 8.14
C GLY A 71 -11.28 -7.37 8.00
N VAL A 72 -11.40 -7.78 6.75
CA VAL A 72 -11.59 -9.16 6.32
C VAL A 72 -10.48 -9.50 5.34
N GLU A 73 -9.93 -10.71 5.46
CA GLU A 73 -8.93 -11.23 4.53
C GLU A 73 -9.42 -12.54 3.94
N VAL A 74 -9.06 -12.76 2.68
CA VAL A 74 -9.29 -14.01 1.97
C VAL A 74 -7.98 -14.48 1.37
N GLU A 75 -7.77 -15.80 1.38
CA GLU A 75 -6.64 -16.44 0.72
C GLU A 75 -7.16 -17.62 -0.09
N ILE A 76 -6.60 -17.80 -1.29
CA ILE A 76 -6.87 -18.95 -2.13
C ILE A 76 -5.57 -19.46 -2.75
N ARG A 77 -5.44 -20.78 -2.82
CA ARG A 77 -4.52 -21.50 -3.69
C ARG A 77 -5.24 -22.75 -4.16
N LYS A 78 -5.56 -22.81 -5.44
CA LYS A 78 -6.42 -23.85 -6.00
C LYS A 78 -5.93 -24.25 -7.38
N LYS A 79 -5.87 -25.56 -7.62
CA LYS A 79 -5.61 -26.10 -8.95
C LYS A 79 -6.89 -26.05 -9.78
N VAL A 80 -6.78 -25.72 -11.06
CA VAL A 80 -7.92 -25.54 -11.96
C VAL A 80 -8.26 -26.85 -12.69
N ASP A 81 -8.24 -27.96 -11.96
CA ASP A 81 -8.51 -29.32 -12.49
C ASP A 81 -9.98 -29.75 -12.38
N PHE A 82 -10.85 -28.84 -11.94
CA PHE A 82 -12.29 -29.07 -11.80
C PHE A 82 -13.11 -28.76 -13.07
N ILE A 83 -12.47 -28.31 -14.16
CA ILE A 83 -13.14 -27.93 -15.43
C ILE A 83 -12.96 -29.06 -16.46
N PRO A 84 -13.95 -29.95 -16.66
CA PRO A 84 -13.73 -31.19 -17.41
C PRO A 84 -13.47 -30.99 -18.91
N PHE A 85 -14.03 -29.94 -19.50
CA PHE A 85 -13.90 -29.64 -20.94
C PHE A 85 -12.61 -28.90 -21.31
N ALA A 86 -11.74 -28.58 -20.35
CA ALA A 86 -10.50 -27.86 -20.58
C ALA A 86 -9.29 -28.54 -19.89
N PRO A 87 -8.81 -29.70 -20.40
CA PRO A 87 -7.73 -30.48 -19.77
C PRO A 87 -6.42 -29.70 -19.56
N ILE A 88 -6.19 -28.66 -20.36
CA ILE A 88 -5.03 -27.77 -20.21
C ILE A 88 -5.00 -27.07 -18.84
N LEU A 89 -6.16 -26.85 -18.22
CA LEU A 89 -6.28 -26.18 -16.91
C LEU A 89 -5.83 -27.07 -15.75
N ASN A 90 -5.70 -28.38 -15.96
CA ASN A 90 -5.14 -29.32 -14.97
C ASN A 90 -3.68 -29.01 -14.61
N HIS A 91 -3.02 -28.16 -15.38
CA HIS A 91 -1.65 -27.71 -15.12
C HIS A 91 -1.58 -26.29 -14.55
N VAL A 92 -2.74 -25.66 -14.32
CA VAL A 92 -2.86 -24.29 -13.85
C VAL A 92 -3.19 -24.29 -12.37
N THR A 93 -2.42 -23.53 -11.59
CA THR A 93 -2.75 -23.20 -10.21
C THR A 93 -3.01 -21.71 -10.11
N VAL A 94 -4.18 -21.32 -9.61
CA VAL A 94 -4.46 -19.94 -9.24
C VAL A 94 -4.19 -19.77 -7.76
N PHE A 95 -3.63 -18.62 -7.39
CA PHE A 95 -3.40 -18.29 -6.00
C PHE A 95 -3.52 -16.79 -5.76
N GLY A 96 -3.76 -16.41 -4.54
CA GLY A 96 -3.82 -15.01 -4.17
C GLY A 96 -4.36 -14.80 -2.77
N ASN A 97 -4.20 -13.57 -2.32
CA ASN A 97 -4.85 -13.07 -1.12
C ASN A 97 -5.41 -11.67 -1.38
N GLY A 98 -6.41 -11.33 -0.59
CA GLY A 98 -7.01 -10.00 -0.61
C GLY A 98 -7.42 -9.60 0.79
N THR A 99 -7.10 -8.38 1.18
CA THR A 99 -7.54 -7.78 2.44
C THR A 99 -8.35 -6.54 2.13
N LEU A 100 -9.56 -6.45 2.69
CA LEU A 100 -10.36 -5.23 2.76
C LEU A 100 -10.34 -4.76 4.21
N LEU A 101 -9.86 -3.55 4.45
CA LEU A 101 -9.74 -3.03 5.81
C LEU A 101 -10.13 -1.56 5.90
N LYS A 102 -10.42 -1.13 7.11
CA LYS A 102 -10.65 0.27 7.45
C LYS A 102 -9.92 0.57 8.74
N SER A 103 -9.21 1.69 8.75
CA SER A 103 -8.62 2.27 9.96
C SER A 103 -9.23 3.63 10.26
N HIS A 104 -9.31 3.96 11.54
CA HIS A 104 -9.79 5.25 12.01
C HIS A 104 -9.04 5.65 13.27
N VAL A 105 -8.39 6.80 13.23
CA VAL A 105 -7.71 7.47 14.34
C VAL A 105 -8.63 8.60 14.79
N VAL A 106 -8.93 8.67 16.09
CA VAL A 106 -9.74 9.77 16.63
C VAL A 106 -8.93 11.06 16.71
N SER A 107 -9.61 12.20 16.65
CA SER A 107 -8.95 13.50 16.83
C SER A 107 -8.28 13.61 18.20
N LYS A 108 -7.10 14.23 18.26
CA LYS A 108 -6.37 14.43 19.51
C LYS A 108 -5.60 15.74 19.49
N GLN A 109 -5.70 16.50 20.58
CA GLN A 109 -4.81 17.62 20.83
C GLN A 109 -3.43 17.11 21.21
N ILE A 110 -2.41 17.57 20.50
CA ILE A 110 -1.02 17.15 20.72
C ILE A 110 -0.22 18.25 21.43
N ASN A 111 -0.66 19.52 21.34
CA ASN A 111 0.00 20.67 21.96
C ASN A 111 1.52 20.67 21.75
N ASP A 112 1.95 20.30 20.53
CA ASP A 112 3.33 20.41 20.09
C ASP A 112 3.53 21.77 19.42
N THR A 113 4.77 22.29 19.44
CA THR A 113 5.14 23.59 18.85
C THR A 113 4.64 23.78 17.42
N TYR A 114 4.46 22.68 16.67
CA TYR A 114 4.01 22.72 15.27
C TYR A 114 2.65 22.06 15.03
N PHE A 115 2.00 21.51 16.07
CA PHE A 115 0.76 20.73 15.97
C PHE A 115 -0.15 21.01 17.18
N ASN A 116 -1.22 21.75 16.96
CA ASN A 116 -2.23 21.95 18.00
C ASN A 116 -3.14 20.72 18.12
N THR A 117 -3.72 20.30 17.00
CA THR A 117 -4.67 19.20 16.92
C THR A 117 -4.34 18.33 15.70
N LEU A 118 -4.40 17.01 15.85
CA LEU A 118 -4.56 16.10 14.73
C LEU A 118 -6.05 15.75 14.62
N ASP A 119 -6.64 16.03 13.47
CA ASP A 119 -8.02 15.64 13.19
C ASP A 119 -8.17 14.13 13.04
N ALA A 120 -9.42 13.67 12.93
CA ALA A 120 -9.68 12.26 12.73
C ALA A 120 -9.24 11.86 11.31
N HIS A 121 -8.49 10.77 11.20
CA HIS A 121 -7.88 10.36 9.93
C HIS A 121 -7.73 8.85 9.83
N GLN A 122 -7.37 8.37 8.64
CA GLN A 122 -6.96 7.00 8.41
C GLN A 122 -5.57 6.78 9.02
N LEU A 123 -5.33 5.65 9.69
CA LEU A 123 -4.01 5.35 10.25
C LEU A 123 -2.93 5.32 9.15
N THR A 124 -1.79 5.94 9.38
CA THR A 124 -0.64 5.90 8.47
C THR A 124 -0.21 4.47 8.16
N GLY A 125 0.23 4.26 6.91
CA GLY A 125 0.63 2.94 6.40
C GLY A 125 -0.53 1.97 6.17
N GLN A 126 -1.78 2.35 6.44
CA GLN A 126 -2.94 1.49 6.24
C GLN A 126 -3.71 1.88 4.97
N PRO A 127 -3.69 1.05 3.91
CA PRO A 127 -4.58 1.23 2.76
C PRO A 127 -6.00 0.75 3.09
N ASN A 128 -6.97 1.02 2.21
CA ASN A 128 -8.31 0.43 2.35
C ASN A 128 -8.41 -0.99 1.78
N TYR A 129 -7.48 -1.37 0.91
CA TYR A 129 -7.40 -2.73 0.38
C TYR A 129 -5.96 -3.10 -0.04
N ILE A 130 -5.69 -4.41 -0.03
CA ILE A 130 -4.48 -5.02 -0.56
C ILE A 130 -4.92 -6.23 -1.37
N VAL A 131 -4.37 -6.41 -2.57
CA VAL A 131 -4.68 -7.54 -3.45
C VAL A 131 -3.38 -8.08 -4.04
N ASN A 132 -3.16 -9.38 -3.88
CA ASN A 132 -2.08 -10.11 -4.50
C ASN A 132 -2.69 -11.31 -5.23
N LEU A 133 -2.55 -11.38 -6.54
CA LEU A 133 -3.08 -12.44 -7.38
C LEU A 133 -1.93 -13.10 -8.13
N GLY A 134 -2.07 -14.37 -8.45
CA GLY A 134 -1.09 -15.10 -9.22
C GLY A 134 -1.69 -16.31 -9.90
N LEU A 135 -1.06 -16.67 -11.00
CA LEU A 135 -1.30 -17.93 -11.69
C LEU A 135 0.04 -18.58 -11.98
N SER A 136 0.09 -19.90 -11.84
CA SER A 136 1.23 -20.72 -12.23
C SER A 136 0.79 -21.80 -13.20
N ILE A 137 1.58 -22.02 -14.25
CA ILE A 137 1.34 -23.02 -15.30
C ILE A 137 2.53 -23.96 -15.34
N LEU A 138 2.28 -25.23 -15.06
CA LEU A 138 3.28 -26.29 -15.07
C LEU A 138 3.28 -27.03 -16.42
N ALA A 139 4.28 -26.75 -17.25
CA ALA A 139 4.42 -27.25 -18.60
C ALA A 139 5.57 -28.29 -18.73
N ILE A 140 5.71 -28.85 -19.94
CA ILE A 140 6.81 -29.74 -20.35
C ILE A 140 7.01 -30.89 -19.35
N LYS A 141 5.99 -31.76 -19.20
CA LYS A 141 6.01 -32.90 -18.27
C LYS A 141 6.48 -32.51 -16.86
N ASN A 142 5.99 -31.37 -16.36
CA ASN A 142 6.29 -30.83 -15.04
C ASN A 142 7.74 -30.35 -14.82
N THR A 143 8.45 -30.00 -15.89
CA THR A 143 9.82 -29.47 -15.79
C THR A 143 9.90 -27.97 -15.98
N ALA A 144 8.91 -27.34 -16.62
CA ALA A 144 8.86 -25.90 -16.82
C ALA A 144 7.68 -25.30 -16.05
N GLU A 145 7.89 -24.18 -15.36
CA GLU A 145 6.85 -23.47 -14.64
C GLU A 145 6.89 -21.99 -15.03
N LEU A 146 5.75 -21.47 -15.50
CA LEU A 146 5.53 -20.04 -15.72
C LEU A 146 4.62 -19.53 -14.61
N THR A 147 5.09 -18.56 -13.83
CA THR A 147 4.28 -17.85 -12.85
C THR A 147 4.14 -16.40 -13.25
N VAL A 148 2.90 -15.89 -13.23
CA VAL A 148 2.59 -14.47 -13.36
C VAL A 148 1.93 -14.04 -12.08
N SER A 149 2.40 -12.96 -11.47
CA SER A 149 1.79 -12.37 -10.27
C SER A 149 1.46 -10.90 -10.49
N TYR A 150 0.41 -10.46 -9.80
CA TYR A 150 -0.11 -9.11 -9.78
C TYR A 150 -0.27 -8.66 -8.34
N ASN A 151 0.25 -7.49 -8.00
CA ASN A 151 0.16 -6.92 -6.67
C ASN A 151 -0.37 -5.48 -6.77
N ARG A 152 -1.34 -5.15 -5.91
CA ARG A 152 -1.89 -3.80 -5.79
C ARG A 152 -2.26 -3.50 -4.34
N THR A 153 -1.72 -2.40 -3.85
CA THR A 153 -2.06 -1.80 -2.56
C THR A 153 -2.81 -0.50 -2.83
N GLY A 154 -3.96 -0.28 -2.20
CA GLY A 154 -4.71 0.97 -2.33
C GLY A 154 -3.93 2.19 -1.84
N ASP A 155 -4.38 3.39 -2.19
CA ASP A 155 -3.79 4.64 -1.69
C ASP A 155 -3.83 4.66 -0.16
N TYR A 156 -2.75 5.13 0.46
CA TYR A 156 -2.63 5.20 1.92
C TYR A 156 -1.88 6.45 2.36
N ILE A 157 -2.12 6.88 3.60
CA ILE A 157 -1.37 7.98 4.20
C ILE A 157 0.02 7.49 4.59
N ASN A 158 1.06 8.11 4.05
CA ASN A 158 2.44 7.83 4.43
C ASN A 158 2.87 8.68 5.62
N GLU A 159 2.52 9.97 5.62
CA GLU A 159 2.85 10.91 6.69
C GLU A 159 1.70 11.89 6.90
N LEU A 160 1.52 12.31 8.15
CA LEU A 160 0.51 13.30 8.49
C LEU A 160 0.98 14.70 8.05
N GLY A 161 0.05 15.50 7.53
CA GLY A 161 0.29 16.93 7.29
C GLY A 161 0.08 17.74 8.58
N SER A 162 0.55 18.99 8.59
CA SER A 162 0.35 19.93 9.70
C SER A 162 -0.11 21.29 9.26
N SER A 163 -1.24 21.76 9.77
CA SER A 163 -1.54 23.19 9.71
C SER A 163 -2.39 23.66 10.88
N SER A 164 -2.01 24.80 11.46
CA SER A 164 -2.82 25.59 12.39
C SER A 164 -3.92 26.41 11.70
N SER A 165 -4.05 26.27 10.37
CA SER A 165 -5.00 26.99 9.53
C SER A 165 -5.55 26.08 8.45
N ASP A 166 -6.83 26.27 8.16
CA ASP A 166 -7.49 25.65 7.02
C ASP A 166 -7.47 26.59 5.82
N ARG A 167 -7.70 26.02 4.65
CA ARG A 167 -7.97 26.76 3.42
C ARG A 167 -9.35 26.37 2.88
N GLY A 168 -10.06 27.34 2.34
CA GLY A 168 -11.32 27.10 1.65
C GLY A 168 -11.09 26.61 0.22
N LEU A 169 -11.88 25.63 -0.20
CA LEU A 169 -12.01 25.18 -1.58
C LEU A 169 -13.16 25.94 -2.27
N ALA A 170 -13.20 25.90 -3.60
CA ALA A 170 -14.22 26.58 -4.40
C ALA A 170 -15.66 26.17 -4.07
N ASN A 171 -15.83 24.92 -3.61
CA ASN A 171 -17.12 24.34 -3.23
C ASN A 171 -17.54 24.68 -1.79
N GLY A 172 -16.82 25.59 -1.10
CA GLY A 172 -17.10 26.00 0.28
C GLY A 172 -16.59 25.05 1.36
N THR A 173 -15.92 23.95 1.00
CA THR A 173 -15.32 23.01 1.97
C THR A 173 -13.99 23.55 2.47
N PHE A 174 -13.73 23.44 3.76
CA PHE A 174 -12.44 23.77 4.36
C PHE A 174 -11.60 22.50 4.52
N VAL A 175 -10.33 22.57 4.13
CA VAL A 175 -9.36 21.47 4.25
C VAL A 175 -8.08 21.99 4.88
N PRO A 176 -7.29 21.13 5.55
CA PRO A 176 -6.00 21.53 6.10
C PRO A 176 -5.12 22.17 5.03
N ARG A 177 -4.46 23.29 5.38
CA ARG A 177 -3.54 23.97 4.46
C ARG A 177 -2.35 23.10 4.07
N VAL A 178 -1.91 22.21 4.96
CA VAL A 178 -0.94 21.15 4.66
C VAL A 178 -1.64 19.81 4.84
N PRO A 179 -2.20 19.24 3.77
CA PRO A 179 -2.87 17.95 3.84
C PRO A 179 -1.86 16.81 4.03
N HIS A 180 -2.38 15.64 4.36
CA HIS A 180 -1.59 14.43 4.53
C HIS A 180 -0.83 14.06 3.25
N PHE A 181 0.35 13.48 3.44
CA PHE A 181 1.18 12.95 2.36
C PHE A 181 0.77 11.50 2.11
N ARG A 182 0.31 11.21 0.90
CA ARG A 182 -0.23 9.91 0.51
C ARG A 182 0.64 9.24 -0.54
N VAL A 183 0.65 7.92 -0.52
CA VAL A 183 1.25 7.10 -1.58
C VAL A 183 0.16 6.60 -2.48
N LYS A 184 0.32 6.82 -3.79
CA LYS A 184 -0.61 6.35 -4.80
C LYS A 184 -0.51 4.84 -4.95
N ALA A 185 -1.65 4.17 -5.13
CA ALA A 185 -1.71 2.78 -5.53
C ALA A 185 -0.93 2.51 -6.82
N ARG A 186 -0.25 1.36 -6.88
CA ARG A 186 0.52 0.89 -8.03
C ARG A 186 0.08 -0.51 -8.43
N ASN A 187 0.11 -0.77 -9.73
CA ASN A 187 -0.04 -2.08 -10.34
C ASN A 187 1.34 -2.64 -10.60
N LEU A 188 1.70 -3.72 -9.89
CA LEU A 188 2.95 -4.42 -10.10
C LEU A 188 2.65 -5.78 -10.70
N VAL A 189 3.26 -6.07 -11.85
CA VAL A 189 3.21 -7.38 -12.47
C VAL A 189 4.60 -7.95 -12.55
N ASP A 190 4.76 -9.17 -12.05
CA ASP A 190 6.02 -9.91 -12.08
C ASP A 190 5.81 -11.22 -12.84
N ILE A 191 6.84 -11.64 -13.58
CA ILE A 191 6.85 -12.88 -14.35
C ILE A 191 8.08 -13.69 -13.93
N VAL A 192 7.85 -14.94 -13.53
CA VAL A 192 8.89 -15.90 -13.21
C VAL A 192 8.78 -17.10 -14.13
N ILE A 193 9.89 -17.51 -14.73
CA ILE A 193 10.01 -18.75 -15.49
C ILE A 193 11.04 -19.63 -14.78
N THR A 194 10.64 -20.84 -14.42
CA THR A 194 11.53 -21.84 -13.83
C THR A 194 11.62 -23.05 -14.74
N GLN A 195 12.83 -23.54 -15.00
CA GLN A 195 13.07 -24.79 -15.74
C GLN A 195 13.94 -25.72 -14.89
N SER A 196 13.42 -26.92 -14.65
CA SER A 196 14.15 -28.03 -14.04
C SER A 196 14.82 -28.86 -15.12
N LEU A 197 16.10 -29.17 -14.93
CA LEU A 197 16.97 -29.91 -15.82
C LEU A 197 17.65 -31.04 -15.04
N LEU A 198 18.30 -31.97 -15.75
CA LEU A 198 19.11 -33.04 -15.16
C LEU A 198 18.35 -33.85 -14.09
N LYS A 199 17.12 -34.30 -14.40
CA LYS A 199 16.23 -35.01 -13.45
C LYS A 199 16.02 -34.22 -12.15
N ASN A 200 15.75 -32.92 -12.28
CA ASN A 200 15.55 -31.95 -11.19
C ASN A 200 16.77 -31.62 -10.34
N LYS A 201 17.98 -32.07 -10.71
CA LYS A 201 19.22 -31.68 -10.04
C LYS A 201 19.63 -30.24 -10.33
N CYS A 202 19.23 -29.69 -11.49
CA CYS A 202 19.52 -28.31 -11.85
C CYS A 202 18.22 -27.53 -12.05
N LYS A 203 18.11 -26.34 -11.48
CA LYS A 203 17.00 -25.41 -11.66
C LYS A 203 17.50 -24.08 -12.17
N LEU A 204 16.99 -23.66 -13.32
CA LEU A 204 17.16 -22.32 -13.87
C LEU A 204 15.92 -21.51 -13.53
N LYS A 205 16.09 -20.31 -12.99
CA LYS A 205 15.00 -19.39 -12.69
C LYS A 205 15.31 -18.03 -13.30
N PHE A 206 14.43 -17.56 -14.17
CA PHE A 206 14.44 -16.20 -14.71
C PHE A 206 13.26 -15.43 -14.14
N ASN A 207 13.48 -14.20 -13.69
CA ASN A 207 12.45 -13.33 -13.14
C ASN A 207 12.52 -11.94 -13.76
N VAL A 208 11.35 -11.40 -14.08
CA VAL A 208 11.13 -10.03 -14.53
C VAL A 208 10.16 -9.38 -13.55
N SER A 209 10.64 -8.42 -12.76
CA SER A 209 9.79 -7.70 -11.81
C SER A 209 9.42 -6.31 -12.31
N ASN A 210 8.25 -5.83 -11.87
CA ASN A 210 7.70 -4.51 -12.20
C ASN A 210 7.52 -4.31 -13.72
N LEU A 211 6.91 -5.28 -14.40
CA LEU A 211 6.72 -5.32 -15.86
C LEU A 211 6.06 -4.05 -16.41
N PHE A 212 5.09 -3.45 -15.71
CA PHE A 212 4.46 -2.21 -16.17
C PHE A 212 5.33 -0.95 -15.98
N ASN A 213 6.42 -1.03 -15.21
CA ASN A 213 7.31 0.09 -14.92
C ASN A 213 6.53 1.31 -14.38
N GLU A 214 5.56 1.05 -13.51
CA GLU A 214 4.68 2.07 -12.94
C GLU A 214 5.46 2.92 -11.92
N ARG A 215 5.20 4.22 -11.87
CA ARG A 215 5.90 5.15 -10.96
C ARG A 215 5.42 4.99 -9.53
N TYR A 216 6.33 5.17 -8.59
CA TYR A 216 6.02 5.50 -7.21
C TYR A 216 5.74 6.99 -7.11
N ILE A 217 4.54 7.34 -6.65
CA ILE A 217 4.08 8.72 -6.52
C ILE A 217 3.73 8.96 -5.05
N LEU A 218 4.45 9.89 -4.44
CA LEU A 218 4.10 10.52 -3.17
C LEU A 218 3.41 11.84 -3.51
N TYR A 219 2.20 12.04 -3.02
CA TYR A 219 1.38 13.21 -3.32
C TYR A 219 0.77 13.82 -2.06
N GLN A 220 0.28 15.04 -2.17
CA GLN A 220 -0.55 15.71 -1.18
C GLN A 220 -1.95 15.85 -1.76
N ASP A 221 -2.90 15.25 -1.05
CA ASP A 221 -4.31 15.26 -1.41
C ASP A 221 -4.92 16.62 -1.08
N LEU A 222 -5.05 17.46 -2.11
CA LEU A 222 -5.42 18.86 -1.93
C LEU A 222 -6.91 19.05 -1.68
N ASN A 223 -7.75 18.09 -2.05
CA ASN A 223 -9.20 18.14 -1.91
C ASN A 223 -9.72 17.19 -0.80
N ASN A 224 -8.82 16.44 -0.16
CA ASN A 224 -9.07 15.48 0.91
C ASN A 224 -10.00 14.33 0.52
N ASN A 225 -10.00 13.90 -0.75
CA ASN A 225 -10.86 12.83 -1.25
C ASN A 225 -10.26 11.40 -1.12
N GLY A 226 -9.01 11.30 -0.66
CA GLY A 226 -8.26 10.08 -0.43
C GLY A 226 -7.65 9.42 -1.66
N LYS A 227 -7.67 10.07 -2.83
CA LYS A 227 -7.23 9.54 -4.13
C LYS A 227 -6.30 10.52 -4.84
N PHE A 228 -5.38 9.99 -5.64
CA PHE A 228 -4.53 10.83 -6.47
C PHE A 228 -5.28 11.38 -7.69
N ASP A 229 -5.47 12.69 -7.71
CA ASP A 229 -5.97 13.43 -8.87
C ASP A 229 -4.80 14.00 -9.68
N SER A 230 -4.74 13.65 -10.97
CA SER A 230 -3.62 14.02 -11.84
C SER A 230 -3.37 15.53 -11.79
N PRO A 231 -2.11 15.97 -11.70
CA PRO A 231 -1.82 17.40 -11.67
C PRO A 231 -2.32 18.03 -12.98
N VAL A 232 -3.24 18.99 -12.88
CA VAL A 232 -3.41 19.95 -13.97
C VAL A 232 -2.07 20.64 -14.12
N LEU A 233 -1.54 20.68 -15.36
CA LEU A 233 -0.31 21.40 -15.70
C LEU A 233 -0.34 22.75 -15.00
N ILE A 234 0.59 22.95 -14.05
CA ILE A 234 0.63 24.16 -13.22
C ILE A 234 0.72 25.35 -14.16
N ASN A 235 -0.37 26.10 -14.29
CA ASN A 235 -0.31 27.38 -14.98
C ASN A 235 0.39 28.35 -14.03
N LYS A 236 1.69 28.57 -14.26
CA LYS A 236 2.53 29.46 -13.43
C LYS A 236 1.98 30.88 -13.33
N ASN A 237 1.15 31.30 -14.28
CA ASN A 237 0.59 32.64 -14.36
C ASN A 237 -0.79 32.76 -13.70
N LYS A 238 -1.43 31.65 -13.29
CA LYS A 238 -2.73 31.62 -12.62
C LYS A 238 -2.75 30.59 -11.49
N PRO A 239 -2.04 30.83 -10.38
CA PRO A 239 -1.98 29.91 -9.24
C PRO A 239 -3.38 29.56 -8.69
N GLU A 240 -4.30 30.52 -8.64
CA GLU A 240 -5.70 30.34 -8.22
C GLU A 240 -6.45 29.29 -9.05
N ALA A 241 -6.22 29.24 -10.36
CA ALA A 241 -6.85 28.26 -11.25
C ALA A 241 -6.34 26.82 -11.00
N ASN A 242 -5.11 26.65 -10.50
CA ASN A 242 -4.57 25.35 -10.14
C ASN A 242 -5.24 24.82 -8.86
N TYR A 243 -5.58 25.69 -7.91
CA TYR A 243 -6.34 25.32 -6.71
C TYR A 243 -7.81 24.94 -7.01
N LEU A 244 -8.42 25.55 -8.03
CA LEU A 244 -9.79 25.26 -8.47
C LEU A 244 -9.93 23.93 -9.23
N SER A 245 -8.83 23.33 -9.67
CA SER A 245 -8.86 22.19 -10.59
C SER A 245 -9.08 20.81 -9.93
N GLY A 246 -9.01 20.74 -8.59
CA GLY A 246 -9.04 19.46 -7.87
C GLY A 246 -7.77 18.61 -8.03
N ALA A 247 -6.71 19.17 -8.63
CA ALA A 247 -5.44 18.50 -8.84
C ALA A 247 -4.57 18.39 -7.59
N ASP A 248 -3.87 17.27 -7.44
CA ASP A 248 -2.97 17.04 -6.31
C ASP A 248 -1.54 17.50 -6.57
N ASN A 249 -0.87 17.88 -5.48
CA ASN A 249 0.55 18.20 -5.54
C ASN A 249 1.38 16.91 -5.52
N THR A 250 2.22 16.71 -6.55
CA THR A 250 3.17 15.59 -6.59
C THR A 250 4.44 15.98 -5.84
N VAL A 251 4.66 15.39 -4.67
CA VAL A 251 5.83 15.65 -3.81
C VAL A 251 7.06 14.91 -4.33
N SER A 252 6.89 13.67 -4.77
CA SER A 252 7.95 12.90 -5.39
C SER A 252 7.37 11.91 -6.39
N SER A 253 8.07 11.73 -7.50
CA SER A 253 7.74 10.76 -8.54
C SER A 253 8.99 10.00 -8.92
N ILE A 254 9.13 8.80 -8.37
CA ILE A 254 10.26 7.90 -8.65
C ILE A 254 9.78 6.84 -9.63
N ARG A 255 10.62 6.45 -10.57
CA ARG A 255 10.36 5.32 -11.46
C ARG A 255 11.28 4.17 -11.10
N PRO A 256 10.90 3.30 -10.15
CA PRO A 256 11.61 2.04 -9.96
C PRO A 256 11.64 1.32 -11.30
N GLN A 257 12.82 0.97 -11.79
CA GLN A 257 12.95 0.34 -13.09
C GLN A 257 12.42 -1.09 -13.06
N ARG A 258 12.25 -1.67 -14.25
CA ARG A 258 12.12 -3.12 -14.40
C ARG A 258 13.42 -3.78 -13.97
N THR A 259 13.33 -4.86 -13.22
CA THR A 259 14.51 -5.66 -12.84
C THR A 259 14.43 -7.03 -13.48
N TYR A 260 15.59 -7.54 -13.89
CA TYR A 260 15.75 -8.86 -14.49
C TYR A 260 16.74 -9.63 -13.63
N SER A 261 16.42 -10.86 -13.26
CA SER A 261 17.33 -11.71 -12.48
C SER A 261 17.32 -13.13 -13.02
N LEU A 262 18.52 -13.70 -13.18
CA LEU A 262 18.73 -15.09 -13.53
C LEU A 262 19.40 -15.79 -12.34
N SER A 263 18.92 -16.97 -11.98
CA SER A 263 19.48 -17.79 -10.92
C SER A 263 19.60 -19.24 -11.36
N VAL A 264 20.68 -19.89 -10.93
CA VAL A 264 20.93 -21.32 -11.17
C VAL A 264 21.13 -21.98 -9.81
N THR A 265 20.43 -23.09 -9.58
CA THR A 265 20.58 -23.91 -8.38
C THR A 265 20.87 -25.33 -8.79
N TYR A 266 21.91 -25.93 -8.20
CA TYR A 266 22.29 -27.32 -8.43
C TYR A 266 22.26 -28.09 -7.10
N THR A 267 21.63 -29.26 -7.08
CA THR A 267 21.54 -30.16 -5.93
C THR A 267 22.28 -31.46 -6.27
N PHE A 268 23.25 -31.82 -5.42
CA PHE A 268 24.09 -33.01 -5.57
C PHE A 268 23.32 -34.29 -5.23
#